data_AF-A0AA88V3L2-F1
#
_entry.id   AF-A0AA88V3L2-F1
#
_cell.length_a   1.000
_cell.length_b   1.000
_cell.length_c   1.000
_cell.angle_alpha   90.00
_cell.angle_beta   90.00
_cell.angle_gamma   90.00
#
_symmetry.space_group_name_H-M   'P 1'
#
loop_
_entity.id
_entity.type
_entity.pdbx_description
1 polymer ?
#
loop_
_entity_poly.entity_id
_entity_poly.type
_entity_poly.pdbx_seq_one_letter_code
_entity_poly.pdbx_strand_id
1 'polypeptide(L)'
;MATFSHSESRRLYSWWWDSHNSPKNSKWLQENLTDMDAKVKTMIKLIEEDADSFARRAEMYYKKRPELMRLVEEFYRAYLH
;
A
#
# COMPACT_ATOMS: atom_id res chain seq x y z
N MET A 1 -21.55 9.60 -6.69
CA MET A 1 -20.38 8.99 -6.03
C MET A 1 -19.22 9.07 -7.01
N ALA A 2 -18.14 9.77 -6.68
CA ALA A 2 -17.02 9.96 -7.59
C ALA A 2 -16.20 8.67 -7.70
N THR A 3 -16.10 8.11 -8.90
CA THR A 3 -15.19 7.00 -9.22
C THR A 3 -13.81 7.60 -9.45
N PHE A 4 -12.92 7.56 -8.45
CA PHE A 4 -11.54 8.02 -8.63
C PHE A 4 -10.83 7.14 -9.66
N SER A 5 -10.23 7.78 -10.66
CA SER A 5 -9.44 7.08 -11.65
C SER A 5 -8.16 6.51 -11.00
N HIS A 6 -7.63 5.42 -11.57
CA HIS A 6 -6.40 4.79 -11.10
C HIS A 6 -5.17 5.73 -11.19
N SER A 7 -5.22 6.77 -12.02
CA SER A 7 -4.21 7.83 -12.06
C SER A 7 -4.33 8.78 -10.87
N GLU A 8 -5.54 9.16 -10.47
CA GLU A 8 -5.79 10.00 -9.29
C GLU A 8 -5.45 9.29 -7.98
N SER A 9 -5.74 7.99 -7.87
CA SER A 9 -5.39 7.18 -6.69
C SER A 9 -3.87 7.10 -6.49
N ARG A 10 -3.10 6.91 -7.57
CA ARG A 10 -1.62 6.96 -7.53
C ARG A 10 -1.08 8.36 -7.21
N ARG A 11 -1.73 9.41 -7.71
CA ARG A 11 -1.34 10.81 -7.43
C ARG A 11 -1.58 11.19 -5.97
N LEU A 12 -2.75 10.83 -5.45
CA LEU A 12 -3.09 10.99 -4.03
C LEU A 12 -2.13 10.18 -3.18
N TYR A 13 -1.79 8.94 -3.61
CA TYR A 13 -0.80 8.08 -2.93
C TYR A 13 0.64 8.66 -2.97
N SER A 14 1.03 9.39 -4.01
CA SER A 14 2.33 10.09 -3.99
C SER A 14 2.30 11.28 -3.02
N TRP A 15 1.22 12.07 -3.03
CA TRP A 15 1.19 13.35 -2.32
C TRP A 15 1.12 13.23 -0.78
N TRP A 16 0.36 12.26 -0.23
CA TRP A 16 0.41 11.97 1.21
C TRP A 16 1.76 11.36 1.64
N TRP A 17 2.38 10.57 0.76
CA TRP A 17 3.66 9.91 1.04
C TRP A 17 4.82 10.91 1.02
N ASP A 18 4.85 11.78 0.02
CA ASP A 18 5.85 12.83 -0.16
C ASP A 18 5.79 13.89 0.96
N SER A 19 4.62 14.10 1.57
CA SER A 19 4.43 15.07 2.67
C SER A 19 4.75 14.51 4.06
N HIS A 20 4.54 13.21 4.32
CA HIS A 20 4.71 12.61 5.65
C HIS A 20 6.00 11.80 5.83
N ASN A 21 6.63 11.30 4.77
CA ASN A 21 7.72 10.32 4.84
C ASN A 21 9.02 10.78 4.17
N SER A 22 9.32 12.09 4.17
CA SER A 22 10.60 12.63 3.70
C SER A 22 11.59 12.85 4.87
N PRO A 23 12.39 11.84 5.28
CA PRO A 23 13.39 12.01 6.31
C PRO A 23 14.61 12.74 5.73
N LYS A 24 14.88 13.96 6.21
CA LYS A 24 16.04 14.73 5.71
C LYS A 24 17.38 14.29 6.30
N ASN A 25 17.38 13.53 7.40
CA ASN A 25 18.58 13.41 8.26
C ASN A 25 18.93 11.98 8.76
N SER A 26 18.15 10.93 8.48
CA SER A 26 18.42 9.57 8.98
C SER A 26 18.38 8.53 7.88
N LYS A 27 19.54 7.93 7.60
CA LYS A 27 19.71 6.90 6.56
C LYS A 27 18.94 5.63 6.88
N TRP A 28 18.95 5.17 8.14
CA TRP A 28 18.17 4.02 8.59
C TRP A 28 16.67 4.24 8.44
N LEU A 29 16.19 5.45 8.76
CA LEU A 29 14.78 5.79 8.60
C LEU A 29 14.38 5.84 7.13
N GLN A 30 15.25 6.36 6.27
CA GLN A 30 15.01 6.41 4.83
C GLN A 30 14.97 5.02 4.20
N GLU A 31 15.89 4.12 4.58
CA GLU A 31 15.91 2.73 4.13
C GLU A 31 14.66 1.97 4.59
N ASN A 32 14.26 2.13 5.85
CA ASN A 32 13.03 1.52 6.37
C ASN A 32 11.77 2.05 5.68
N LEU A 33 11.64 3.37 5.50
CA LEU A 33 10.48 3.94 4.82
C LEU A 33 10.42 3.52 3.35
N THR A 34 11.57 3.32 2.70
CA THR A 34 11.64 2.80 1.33
C THR A 34 11.18 1.34 1.27
N ASP A 35 11.60 0.50 2.22
CA ASP A 35 11.15 -0.90 2.33
C ASP A 35 9.64 -0.99 2.61
N MET A 36 9.13 -0.14 3.50
CA MET A 36 7.69 -0.02 3.76
C MET A 36 6.91 0.38 2.50
N ASP A 37 7.37 1.40 1.77
CA ASP A 37 6.74 1.87 0.53
C ASP A 37 6.64 0.77 -0.53
N ALA A 38 7.72 0.01 -0.73
CA ALA A 38 7.75 -1.09 -1.70
C ALA A 38 6.74 -2.20 -1.35
N LYS A 39 6.65 -2.54 -0.07
CA LYS A 39 5.73 -3.57 0.43
C LYS A 39 4.26 -3.10 0.39
N VAL A 40 3.96 -1.83 0.72
CA VAL A 40 2.60 -1.27 0.59
C VAL A 40 2.17 -1.18 -0.88
N LYS A 41 3.06 -0.76 -1.79
CA LYS A 41 2.80 -0.79 -3.24
C LYS A 41 2.48 -2.19 -3.74
N THR A 42 3.13 -3.22 -3.18
CA THR A 42 2.84 -4.63 -3.50
C THR A 42 1.44 -5.04 -3.04
N MET A 43 1.03 -4.65 -1.82
CA MET A 43 -0.33 -4.90 -1.32
C MET A 43 -1.39 -4.21 -2.17
N ILE A 44 -1.15 -2.97 -2.60
CA ILE A 44 -2.07 -2.22 -3.45
C ILE A 44 -2.23 -2.91 -4.81
N LYS A 45 -1.12 -3.30 -5.45
CA LYS A 45 -1.17 -4.05 -6.72
C LYS A 45 -2.00 -5.33 -6.60
N LEU A 46 -1.84 -6.10 -5.53
CA LEU A 46 -2.63 -7.31 -5.28
C LEU A 46 -4.15 -7.07 -5.25
N ILE A 47 -4.57 -5.85 -4.93
CA ILE A 47 -5.99 -5.47 -4.82
C ILE A 47 -6.47 -4.74 -6.10
N GLU A 48 -5.59 -4.06 -6.82
CA GLU A 48 -5.95 -3.18 -7.94
C GLU A 48 -5.78 -3.81 -9.34
N GLU A 49 -4.91 -4.80 -9.51
CA GLU A 49 -4.44 -5.24 -10.85
C GLU A 49 -5.52 -5.94 -11.73
N ASP A 50 -6.70 -6.27 -11.19
CA ASP A 50 -7.73 -7.05 -11.93
C ASP A 50 -9.20 -6.59 -11.69
N ALA A 51 -9.41 -5.40 -11.12
CA ALA A 51 -10.73 -4.99 -10.64
C ALA A 51 -11.34 -3.81 -11.40
N ASP A 52 -11.78 -4.07 -12.64
CA ASP A 52 -12.50 -3.10 -13.48
C ASP A 52 -13.88 -2.69 -12.91
N SER A 53 -14.39 -3.40 -11.88
CA SER A 53 -15.65 -3.08 -11.20
C SER A 53 -15.57 -3.28 -9.68
N PHE A 54 -16.35 -2.51 -8.92
CA PHE A 54 -16.38 -2.55 -7.45
C PHE A 54 -16.69 -3.94 -6.89
N ALA A 55 -17.61 -4.68 -7.54
CA ALA A 55 -17.96 -6.04 -7.14
C ALA A 55 -16.76 -7.01 -7.27
N ARG A 56 -15.99 -6.93 -8.37
CA ARG A 56 -14.76 -7.72 -8.53
C ARG A 56 -13.68 -7.32 -7.54
N ARG A 57 -13.58 -6.03 -7.19
CA ARG A 57 -12.64 -5.52 -6.19
C ARG A 57 -12.92 -6.10 -4.80
N ALA A 58 -14.20 -6.14 -4.41
CA ALA A 58 -14.63 -6.77 -3.15
C ALA A 58 -14.37 -8.29 -3.17
N GLU A 59 -14.71 -8.98 -4.27
CA GLU A 59 -14.45 -10.40 -4.43
C GLU A 59 -12.96 -10.76 -4.34
N MET A 60 -12.11 -10.03 -5.06
CA MET A 60 -10.66 -10.21 -5.05
C MET A 60 -10.05 -9.89 -3.68
N TYR A 61 -10.53 -8.84 -3.00
CA TYR A 61 -10.12 -8.55 -1.62
C TYR A 61 -10.39 -9.73 -0.69
N TYR A 62 -11.61 -10.31 -0.70
CA TYR A 62 -11.93 -11.45 0.16
C TYR A 62 -11.10 -12.69 -0.17
N LYS A 63 -10.83 -12.94 -1.46
CA LYS A 63 -9.93 -14.03 -1.89
C LYS A 63 -8.48 -13.82 -1.46
N LYS A 64 -7.97 -12.58 -1.53
CA LYS A 64 -6.59 -12.21 -1.18
C LYS A 64 -6.39 -11.87 0.31
N ARG A 65 -7.48 -11.81 1.10
CA ARG A 65 -7.45 -11.46 2.52
C ARG A 65 -6.43 -12.26 3.35
N PRO A 66 -6.27 -13.59 3.19
CA PRO A 66 -5.26 -14.33 3.96
C PRO A 66 -3.83 -13.89 3.65
N GLU A 67 -3.53 -13.62 2.37
CA GLU A 67 -2.21 -13.16 1.91
C GLU A 67 -1.93 -11.73 2.42
N LEU A 68 -2.94 -10.86 2.40
CA LEU A 68 -2.87 -9.51 2.97
C LEU A 68 -2.63 -9.54 4.49
N MET A 69 -3.35 -10.40 5.24
CA MET A 69 -3.17 -10.53 6.68
C MET A 69 -1.76 -11.00 7.05
N ARG A 70 -1.22 -11.97 6.31
CA ARG A 70 0.17 -12.44 6.51
C ARG A 70 1.18 -11.29 6.33
N LEU A 71 1.03 -10.49 5.27
CA LEU A 71 1.92 -9.36 5.04
C LEU A 71 1.82 -8.32 6.18
N VAL A 72 0.60 -8.02 6.65
CA VAL A 72 0.38 -7.11 7.79
C VAL A 72 1.04 -7.64 9.08
N GLU A 73 0.95 -8.94 9.34
CA GLU A 73 1.61 -9.56 10.50
C GLU A 73 3.14 -9.49 10.40
N GLU A 74 3.71 -9.69 9.21
CA GLU A 74 5.16 -9.54 8.97
C GLU A 74 5.63 -8.11 9.20
N PHE A 75 4.85 -7.13 8.76
CA PHE A 75 5.09 -5.73 9.06
C PHE A 75 5.05 -5.43 10.55
N TYR A 76 4.04 -5.92 11.25
CA TYR A 76 3.91 -5.72 12.70
C TYR A 76 5.12 -6.29 13.44
N ARG A 77 5.57 -7.50 13.08
CA ARG A 77 6.76 -8.13 13.66
C ARG A 77 8.05 -7.38 13.36
N ALA A 78 8.17 -6.77 12.18
CA ALA A 78 9.40 -6.10 11.76
C ALA A 78 9.59 -4.71 12.38
N TYR A 79 8.51 -4.01 12.75
CA TYR A 79 8.57 -2.61 13.19
C TYR A 79 8.07 -2.34 14.61
N LEU A 80 7.27 -3.23 15.20
CA LEU A 80 6.74 -3.08 16.57
C LEU A 80 7.41 -4.01 17.60
N HIS A 81 8.56 -4.60 17.26
CA HIS A 81 9.33 -5.47 18.15
C HIS A 81 10.76 -4.99 18.39
#